data_AF-A0A1W1HZC2-F1
#
_entry.id   AF-A0A1W1HZC2-F1
#
_cell.length_a   1.000
_cell.length_b   1.000
_cell.length_c   1.000
_cell.angle_alpha   90.00
_cell.angle_beta   90.00
_cell.angle_gamma   90.00
#
_symmetry.space_group_name_H-M   'P 1'
#
loop_
_entity.id
_entity.type
_entity.pdbx_description
1 polymer ?
#
loop_
_entity_poly.entity_id
_entity_poly.type
_entity_poly.pdbx_seq_one_letter_code
_entity_poly.pdbx_strand_id
1 'polypeptide(L)'
;MSGPVPVRIVRSAARAIQEAAEWWVVNRPKAADGFTVELERAIQLLSSQPTIGARARNARLTGVRRIHLTRIHYYLLPCDC
;
A
#
# COMPACT_ATOMS: atom_id res chain seq x y z
N MET A 1 18.61 17.35 -1.85
CA MET A 1 17.46 16.46 -2.15
C MET A 1 17.75 15.14 -1.50
N SER A 2 16.96 14.71 -0.50
CA SER A 2 17.13 13.36 0.06
C SER A 2 16.78 12.33 -1.00
N GLY A 3 17.64 11.34 -1.20
CA GLY A 3 17.39 10.22 -2.10
C GLY A 3 16.23 9.33 -1.62
N PRO A 4 15.89 8.29 -2.39
CA PRO A 4 14.83 7.36 -2.03
C PRO A 4 15.04 6.78 -0.63
N VAL A 5 13.98 6.71 0.17
CA VAL A 5 14.02 6.10 1.51
C VAL A 5 13.57 4.64 1.46
N PRO A 6 14.13 3.77 2.30
CA PRO A 6 13.69 2.37 2.37
C PRO A 6 12.26 2.28 2.90
N VAL A 7 11.42 1.50 2.21
CA VAL A 7 10.06 1.17 2.66
C VAL A 7 10.10 -0.12 3.45
N ARG A 8 9.68 -0.07 4.72
CA ARG A 8 9.58 -1.25 5.58
C ARG A 8 8.13 -1.71 5.67
N ILE A 9 7.88 -2.96 5.29
CA ILE A 9 6.57 -3.60 5.44
C ILE A 9 6.53 -4.31 6.79
N VAL A 10 5.57 -3.93 7.63
CA VAL A 10 5.34 -4.59 8.92
C VAL A 10 4.57 -5.91 8.74
N ARG A 11 4.66 -6.80 9.72
CA ARG A 11 4.11 -8.17 9.63
C ARG A 11 2.61 -8.20 9.35
N SER A 12 1.83 -7.32 9.99
CA SER A 12 0.38 -7.20 9.77
C SER A 12 0.06 -6.79 8.32
N ALA A 13 0.83 -5.83 7.78
CA ALA A 13 0.68 -5.39 6.41
C ALA A 13 1.08 -6.48 5.40
N ALA A 14 2.16 -7.22 5.66
CA ALA A 14 2.57 -8.34 4.81
C ALA A 14 1.46 -9.41 4.70
N ARG A 15 0.81 -9.73 5.82
CA ARG A 15 -0.33 -10.64 5.83
C ARG A 15 -1.52 -10.11 5.01
N ALA A 16 -1.88 -8.84 5.22
CA ALA A 16 -2.98 -8.22 4.47
C ALA A 16 -2.70 -8.12 2.95
N ILE A 17 -1.43 -7.88 2.57
CA ILE A 17 -0.99 -7.89 1.17
C ILE A 17 -1.17 -9.29 0.57
N GLN A 18 -0.76 -10.33 1.29
CA GLN A 18 -0.88 -11.72 0.83
C GLN A 18 -2.35 -12.11 0.63
N GLU A 19 -3.21 -11.87 1.63
CA GLU A 19 -4.65 -12.18 1.56
C GLU A 19 -5.32 -11.44 0.38
N ALA A 20 -4.94 -10.18 0.14
CA ALA A 20 -5.45 -9.40 -0.97
C ALA A 20 -4.97 -9.92 -2.34
N ALA A 21 -3.70 -10.32 -2.45
CA ALA A 21 -3.14 -10.88 -3.68
C ALA A 21 -3.82 -12.19 -4.06
N GLU A 22 -4.03 -13.09 -3.09
CA GLU A 22 -4.73 -14.36 -3.28
C GLU A 22 -6.18 -14.14 -3.73
N TRP A 23 -6.90 -13.24 -3.04
CA TRP A 23 -8.26 -12.87 -3.43
C TRP A 23 -8.30 -12.29 -4.85
N TRP A 24 -7.34 -11.43 -5.20
CA TRP A 24 -7.31 -10.78 -6.51
C TRP A 24 -7.20 -11.77 -7.66
N VAL A 25 -6.28 -12.74 -7.58
CA VAL A 25 -6.09 -13.74 -8.64
C VAL A 25 -7.36 -14.55 -8.87
N VAL A 26 -8.04 -14.95 -7.79
CA VAL A 26 -9.29 -15.73 -7.86
C VAL A 26 -10.43 -14.92 -8.46
N ASN A 27 -10.56 -13.64 -8.09
CA ASN A 27 -11.71 -12.82 -8.45
C ASN A 27 -11.50 -12.05 -9.77
N ARG A 28 -10.25 -11.87 -10.20
CA ARG A 28 -9.87 -11.07 -11.39
C ARG A 28 -8.86 -11.83 -12.29
N PRO A 29 -9.21 -13.02 -12.80
CA PRO A 29 -8.28 -13.84 -13.58
C PRO A 29 -7.82 -13.17 -14.88
N LYS A 30 -8.62 -12.26 -15.46
CA LYS A 30 -8.26 -11.48 -16.67
C LYS A 30 -7.23 -10.37 -16.41
N ALA A 31 -6.89 -10.11 -15.14
CA ALA A 31 -5.94 -9.08 -14.72
C ALA A 31 -5.19 -9.53 -13.45
N ALA A 32 -4.70 -10.77 -13.44
CA ALA A 32 -4.16 -11.44 -12.26
C ALA A 32 -2.94 -10.71 -11.65
N ASP A 33 -2.16 -10.02 -12.47
CA ASP A 33 -0.98 -9.23 -12.07
C ASP A 33 -1.32 -7.82 -11.57
N GLY A 34 -2.54 -7.35 -11.79
CA GLY A 34 -2.94 -5.96 -11.55
C GLY A 34 -2.73 -5.50 -10.10
N PHE A 35 -2.96 -6.37 -9.12
CA PHE A 35 -2.70 -6.04 -7.71
C PHE A 35 -1.21 -5.83 -7.43
N THR A 36 -0.37 -6.77 -7.85
CA THR A 36 1.09 -6.73 -7.62
C THR A 36 1.72 -5.52 -8.32
N VAL A 37 1.32 -5.24 -9.57
CA VAL A 37 1.82 -4.09 -10.35
C VAL A 37 1.49 -2.77 -9.66
N GLU A 38 0.28 -2.61 -9.13
CA GLU A 38 -0.11 -1.37 -8.45
C GLU A 38 0.51 -1.24 -7.06
N LEU A 39 0.71 -2.35 -6.35
CA LEU A 39 1.44 -2.38 -5.08
C LEU A 39 2.90 -1.94 -5.27
N GLU A 40 3.58 -2.44 -6.32
CA GLU A 40 4.95 -2.05 -6.62
C GLU A 40 5.07 -0.56 -6.92
N ARG A 41 4.16 -0.01 -7.74
CA ARG A 41 4.09 1.44 -8.00
C ARG A 41 3.90 2.25 -6.73
N ALA A 42 3.04 1.80 -5.83
CA ALA A 42 2.81 2.48 -4.56
C ALA A 42 4.06 2.48 -3.67
N ILE A 43 4.82 1.38 -3.63
CA ILE A 43 6.08 1.28 -2.86
C ILE A 43 7.16 2.20 -3.46
N GLN A 44 7.31 2.22 -4.79
CA GLN A 44 8.24 3.14 -5.47
C GLN A 44 7.88 4.61 -5.19
N LEU A 45 6.59 4.92 -5.20
CA LEU A 45 6.09 6.26 -4.88
C LEU A 45 6.35 6.63 -3.41
N LEU A 46 6.13 5.71 -2.48
CA LEU A 46 6.44 5.90 -1.06
C LEU A 46 7.93 6.14 -0.81
N SER A 47 8.78 5.39 -1.52
CA SER A 47 10.23 5.51 -1.41
C SER A 47 10.73 6.88 -1.89
N SER A 48 10.15 7.40 -2.96
CA SER A 48 10.52 8.71 -3.53
C SER A 48 9.83 9.90 -2.87
N GLN A 49 8.61 9.72 -2.36
CA GLN A 49 7.77 10.79 -1.79
C GLN A 49 7.11 10.32 -0.48
N PRO A 50 7.85 10.30 0.65
CA PRO A 50 7.36 9.73 1.90
C PRO A 50 6.15 10.45 2.52
N THR A 51 5.91 11.70 2.11
CA THR A 51 4.81 12.53 2.61
C THR A 51 3.55 12.43 1.76
N ILE A 52 3.55 11.58 0.72
CA ILE A 52 2.39 11.38 -0.15
C ILE A 52 1.23 10.68 0.55
N GLY A 53 0.02 10.91 0.05
CA GLY A 53 -1.21 10.34 0.60
C GLY A 53 -1.86 11.19 1.68
N ALA A 54 -3.13 10.88 1.96
CA ALA A 54 -3.94 11.61 2.91
C ALA A 54 -3.62 11.17 4.35
N ARG A 55 -3.44 12.12 5.27
CA ARG A 55 -3.30 11.80 6.69
C ARG A 55 -4.55 11.11 7.21
N ALA A 56 -4.40 10.02 7.96
CA ALA A 56 -5.50 9.42 8.67
C ALA A 56 -6.01 10.42 9.74
N ARG A 57 -7.33 10.59 9.82
CA ARG A 57 -7.98 11.50 10.77
C ARG A 57 -8.31 10.85 12.13
N ASN A 58 -8.11 9.54 12.24
CA ASN A 58 -8.38 8.80 13.47
C ASN A 58 -7.19 9.00 14.43
N ALA A 59 -7.46 9.39 15.67
CA ALA A 59 -6.43 9.58 16.71
C ALA A 59 -5.61 8.30 16.99
N ARG A 60 -6.21 7.12 16.82
CA ARG A 60 -5.51 5.83 16.92
C ARG A 60 -4.55 5.57 15.75
N LEU A 61 -4.65 6.36 14.68
CA LEU A 61 -3.84 6.25 13.46
C LEU A 61 -2.88 7.44 13.29
N THR A 62 -2.35 7.94 14.41
CA THR A 62 -1.53 9.16 14.41
C THR A 62 -0.18 8.87 13.74
N GLY A 63 0.10 9.58 12.65
CA GLY A 63 1.30 9.37 11.84
C GLY A 63 1.06 8.50 10.60
N VAL A 64 -0.12 7.88 10.47
CA VAL A 64 -0.47 7.07 9.30
C VAL A 64 -0.99 7.93 8.16
N ARG A 65 -0.55 7.56 6.95
CA ARG A 65 -1.05 8.09 5.68
C ARG A 65 -1.71 6.99 4.87
N ARG A 66 -2.83 7.33 4.25
CA ARG A 66 -3.58 6.46 3.34
C ARG A 66 -3.15 6.71 1.92
N ILE A 67 -2.77 5.64 1.24
CA ILE A 67 -2.51 5.64 -0.19
C ILE A 67 -3.62 4.82 -0.86
N HIS A 68 -4.28 5.44 -1.81
CA HIS A 68 -5.30 4.79 -2.62
C HIS A 68 -4.61 4.16 -3.83
N LEU A 69 -4.79 2.86 -4.02
CA LEU A 69 -4.34 2.14 -5.21
C LEU A 69 -5.37 2.40 -6.32
N THR A 70 -5.22 3.56 -6.98
CA THR A 70 -6.22 4.19 -7.83
C THR A 70 -6.73 3.32 -8.96
N ARG A 71 -5.92 2.42 -9.51
CA ARG A 71 -6.31 1.54 -10.62
C ARG A 71 -7.13 0.32 -10.19
N ILE A 72 -7.03 -0.08 -8.93
CA ILE A 72 -7.73 -1.27 -8.42
C ILE A 72 -8.77 -0.93 -7.35
N HIS A 73 -8.96 0.36 -7.04
CA HIS A 73 -9.88 0.85 -6.00
C HIS A 73 -9.67 0.15 -4.65
N TYR A 74 -8.40 -0.05 -4.26
CA TYR A 74 -8.02 -0.71 -3.02
C TYR A 74 -7.28 0.25 -2.08
N TYR A 75 -7.47 0.11 -0.77
CA TYR A 75 -6.81 0.94 0.23
C TYR A 75 -5.68 0.18 0.91
N LEU A 76 -4.49 0.77 0.93
CA LEU A 76 -3.38 0.28 1.73
C LEU A 76 -3.25 1.13 2.99
N LEU A 77 -3.30 0.47 4.15
CA LEU A 77 -3.19 1.09 5.47
C LEU A 77 -1.88 0.59 6.11
N PRO A 78 -0.83 1.42 6.17
CA PRO A 78 0.33 1.14 7.02
C PRO A 78 -0.13 1.13 8.49
N CYS A 79 0.35 0.13 9.24
CA CYS A 79 0.00 -0.06 10.65
C CYS A 79 0.66 1.00 11.53
N ASP A 80 -0.05 1.48 12.56
CA ASP A 80 0.53 2.12 13.73
C ASP A 80 1.22 1.05 14.58
N CYS A 81 2.54 1.14 14.68
CA CYS A 81 3.35 0.39 15.63
C CYS A 81 4.17 1.41 16.42
#